data_AF-A0A975F458-F1
#
_entry.id   AF-A0A975F458-F1
#
_cell.length_a   1.000
_cell.length_b   1.000
_cell.length_c   1.000
_cell.angle_alpha   90.00
_cell.angle_beta   90.00
_cell.angle_gamma   90.00
#
_symmetry.space_group_name_H-M   'P 1'
#
loop_
_entity.id
_entity.type
_entity.pdbx_description
1 polymer ?
#
loop_
_entity_poly.entity_id
_entity_poly.type
_entity_poly.pdbx_seq_one_letter_code
_entity_poly.pdbx_strand_id
1 'polypeptide(L)'
;MKSKKIGIVSGIISVMFLLTVANLIVSTVKDYRKGIKDSSENFLYLSKKTSDIISETPVLSEKFIPYFVNEVSKAANLFSVRLEYNGKTLYEFPPNQTGADSPLVKTFTTHIEAPEGTIVLTETLYLLTPYSIFDNTRIAFFIILLGTLITAIMLLYVYLSEKTPEAAGTAGNNLNVTGDTAGGAFDLGMEDFTIGEDYSPESEDAEGIENSEASAEEDLEESKANENCDAEKACDENTGAEDMGAGELSTAAEMSEKTGEEKDGEKIIESEWIDDIPVNTPQSDQEQSSNIEPHKDEELFSPLTGFCREAYLKIRLENELVRAASVEQDLSFLIIRIPGLEISDERIKKVVPVIKEYFSFVDMIFEFGKDGFAVIRPAINLDTALGIAENFHGELITVLRSEGLNMMPAIGISARSLRLISCDRLIAESEQAAEHALNDANSPIVAFRVDPEKYRKFLAQN
;
A
#
# COMPACT_ATOMS: atom_id res chain seq x y z
N MET A 1 -17.15 38.89 35.57
CA MET A 1 -16.87 39.03 34.11
C MET A 1 -16.06 37.88 33.51
N LYS A 2 -15.23 37.15 34.27
CA LYS A 2 -14.42 36.02 33.75
C LYS A 2 -15.26 34.82 33.28
N SER A 3 -16.27 34.39 34.05
CA SER A 3 -17.14 33.24 33.70
C SER A 3 -17.95 33.42 32.41
N LYS A 4 -18.47 34.64 32.14
CA LYS A 4 -19.19 34.93 30.88
C LYS A 4 -18.28 34.84 29.64
N LYS A 5 -17.01 35.22 29.76
CA LYS A 5 -16.04 35.13 28.65
C LYS A 5 -15.67 33.68 28.35
N ILE A 6 -15.60 32.83 29.37
CA ILE A 6 -15.34 31.39 29.24
C ILE A 6 -16.47 30.68 28.49
N GLY A 7 -17.73 30.97 28.83
CA GLY A 7 -18.88 30.40 28.13
C GLY A 7 -18.98 30.79 26.64
N ILE A 8 -18.60 32.04 26.29
CA ILE A 8 -18.62 32.51 24.90
C ILE A 8 -17.55 31.78 24.06
N VAL A 9 -16.33 31.66 24.56
CA VAL A 9 -15.23 30.99 23.85
C VAL A 9 -15.52 29.49 23.68
N SER A 10 -16.01 28.83 24.74
CA SER A 10 -16.43 27.43 24.68
C SER A 10 -17.52 27.21 23.63
N GLY A 11 -18.55 28.09 23.61
CA GLY A 11 -19.61 28.04 22.59
C GLY A 11 -19.08 28.20 21.16
N ILE A 12 -18.11 29.09 20.93
CA ILE A 12 -17.48 29.27 19.61
C ILE A 12 -16.74 28.00 19.19
N ILE A 13 -15.97 27.37 20.08
CA ILE A 13 -15.21 26.15 19.78
C ILE A 13 -16.15 24.97 19.51
N SER A 14 -17.24 24.83 20.27
CA SER A 14 -18.25 23.80 19.99
C SER A 14 -18.92 23.99 18.63
N VAL A 15 -19.26 25.23 18.25
CA VAL A 15 -19.79 25.52 16.91
C VAL A 15 -18.76 25.22 15.83
N MET A 16 -17.49 25.55 16.06
CA MET A 16 -16.39 25.23 15.14
C MET A 16 -16.27 23.72 14.92
N PHE A 17 -16.35 22.91 15.97
CA PHE A 17 -16.31 21.45 15.85
C PHE A 17 -17.50 20.91 15.06
N LEU A 18 -18.72 21.39 15.33
CA LEU A 18 -19.91 21.00 14.56
C LEU A 18 -19.77 21.35 13.07
N LEU A 19 -19.29 22.56 12.76
CA LEU A 19 -19.05 22.99 11.37
C LEU A 19 -17.96 22.15 10.70
N THR A 20 -16.93 21.76 11.44
CA THR A 20 -15.83 20.92 10.91
C THR A 20 -16.34 19.53 10.54
N VAL A 21 -17.12 18.90 11.42
CA VAL A 21 -17.74 17.60 11.15
C VAL A 21 -18.72 17.68 9.99
N ALA A 22 -19.57 18.72 9.96
CA ALA A 22 -20.49 18.93 8.85
C ALA A 22 -19.75 19.10 7.51
N ASN A 23 -18.65 19.86 7.50
CA ASN A 23 -17.83 20.06 6.31
C ASN A 23 -17.19 18.75 5.83
N LEU A 24 -16.66 17.93 6.76
CA LEU A 24 -16.10 16.61 6.46
C LEU A 24 -17.14 15.68 5.81
N ILE A 25 -18.38 15.67 6.32
CA ILE A 25 -19.47 14.87 5.74
C ILE A 25 -19.78 15.38 4.33
N VAL A 26 -19.93 16.70 4.15
CA VAL A 26 -20.26 17.29 2.85
C VAL A 26 -19.16 17.03 1.82
N SER A 27 -17.88 17.18 2.19
CA SER A 27 -16.77 16.94 1.28
C SER A 27 -16.66 15.46 0.89
N THR A 28 -16.80 14.54 1.86
CA THR A 28 -16.80 13.09 1.60
C THR A 28 -17.95 12.68 0.67
N VAL A 29 -19.15 13.21 0.89
CA VAL A 29 -20.31 12.92 0.03
C VAL A 29 -20.11 13.49 -1.38
N LYS A 30 -19.51 14.67 -1.50
CA LYS A 30 -19.20 15.29 -2.80
C LYS A 30 -18.19 14.44 -3.58
N ASP A 31 -17.14 13.97 -2.92
CA ASP A 31 -16.11 13.13 -3.53
C ASP A 31 -16.66 11.76 -3.93
N TYR A 32 -17.53 11.16 -3.11
CA TYR A 32 -18.22 9.92 -3.45
C TYR A 32 -19.10 10.06 -4.70
N ARG A 33 -19.90 11.13 -4.77
CA ARG A 33 -20.75 11.42 -5.95
C ARG A 33 -19.91 11.65 -7.20
N LYS A 34 -18.77 12.32 -7.05
CA LYS A 34 -17.81 12.51 -8.14
C LYS A 34 -17.24 11.17 -8.59
N GLY A 35 -16.81 10.31 -7.67
CA GLY A 35 -16.29 8.98 -7.99
C GLY A 35 -17.29 8.04 -8.67
N ILE A 36 -18.60 8.14 -8.37
CA ILE A 36 -19.64 7.43 -9.15
C ILE A 36 -19.61 7.82 -10.62
N LYS A 37 -19.46 9.12 -10.91
CA LYS A 37 -19.41 9.62 -12.28
C LYS A 37 -18.08 9.24 -12.95
N ASP A 38 -16.97 9.52 -12.29
CA ASP A 38 -15.62 9.27 -12.80
C ASP A 38 -15.38 7.78 -13.07
N SER A 39 -15.86 6.89 -12.20
CA SER A 39 -15.74 5.43 -12.42
C SER A 39 -16.49 4.97 -13.67
N SER A 40 -17.69 5.49 -13.93
CA SER A 40 -18.43 5.16 -15.16
C SER A 40 -17.71 5.68 -16.41
N GLU A 41 -17.12 6.88 -16.35
CA GLU A 41 -16.37 7.46 -17.47
C GLU A 41 -15.07 6.68 -17.74
N ASN A 42 -14.34 6.30 -16.68
CA ASN A 42 -13.10 5.52 -16.77
C ASN A 42 -13.36 4.11 -17.32
N PHE A 43 -14.42 3.44 -16.88
CA PHE A 43 -14.81 2.13 -17.41
C PHE A 43 -15.14 2.20 -18.91
N LEU A 44 -15.93 3.20 -19.33
CA LEU A 44 -16.25 3.39 -20.75
C LEU A 44 -15.01 3.71 -21.58
N TYR A 45 -14.09 4.50 -21.02
CA TYR A 45 -12.81 4.81 -21.65
C TYR A 45 -11.99 3.53 -21.88
N LEU A 46 -11.75 2.74 -20.84
CA LEU A 46 -10.90 1.56 -20.92
C LEU A 46 -11.55 0.44 -21.74
N SER A 47 -12.87 0.25 -21.62
CA SER A 47 -13.64 -0.67 -22.49
C SER A 47 -13.49 -0.33 -23.96
N LYS A 48 -13.64 0.97 -24.32
CA LYS A 48 -13.48 1.43 -25.70
C LYS A 48 -12.05 1.23 -26.19
N LYS A 49 -11.04 1.61 -25.39
CA LYS A 49 -9.63 1.44 -25.75
C LYS A 49 -9.23 -0.02 -25.92
N THR A 50 -9.75 -0.89 -25.07
CA THR A 50 -9.56 -2.34 -25.21
C THR A 50 -10.15 -2.84 -26.52
N SER A 51 -11.37 -2.41 -26.87
CA SER A 51 -11.98 -2.71 -28.16
C SER A 51 -11.15 -2.20 -29.35
N ASP A 52 -10.63 -0.98 -29.28
CA ASP A 52 -9.78 -0.41 -30.33
C ASP A 52 -8.50 -1.26 -30.52
N ILE A 53 -7.83 -1.65 -29.43
CA ILE A 53 -6.62 -2.50 -29.47
C ILE A 53 -6.92 -3.87 -30.09
N ILE A 54 -8.04 -4.50 -29.73
CA ILE A 54 -8.44 -5.80 -30.29
C ILE A 54 -8.65 -5.73 -31.81
N SER A 55 -9.14 -4.58 -32.31
CA SER A 55 -9.37 -4.39 -33.75
C SER A 55 -8.07 -4.23 -34.55
N GLU A 56 -7.02 -3.70 -33.93
CA GLU A 56 -5.73 -3.43 -34.57
C GLU A 56 -4.70 -4.55 -34.35
N THR A 57 -4.83 -5.28 -33.25
CA THR A 57 -3.83 -6.24 -32.77
C THR A 57 -4.49 -7.55 -32.35
N PRO A 58 -4.08 -8.71 -32.92
CA PRO A 58 -4.59 -10.00 -32.47
C PRO A 58 -4.35 -10.23 -30.98
N VAL A 59 -5.36 -10.74 -30.27
CA VAL A 59 -5.36 -10.91 -28.80
C VAL A 59 -4.20 -11.77 -28.30
N LEU A 60 -3.83 -12.82 -29.05
CA LEU A 60 -2.75 -13.74 -28.72
C LEU A 60 -1.36 -13.25 -29.19
N SER A 61 -1.26 -12.04 -29.76
CA SER A 61 0.03 -11.49 -30.16
C SER A 61 0.83 -10.98 -28.97
N GLU A 62 2.16 -11.05 -29.07
CA GLU A 62 3.07 -10.55 -28.03
C GLU A 62 2.92 -9.05 -27.75
N LYS A 63 2.29 -8.29 -28.66
CA LYS A 63 2.09 -6.84 -28.56
C LYS A 63 0.80 -6.46 -27.84
N PHE A 64 -0.18 -7.36 -27.77
CA PHE A 64 -1.51 -7.06 -27.23
C PHE A 64 -1.45 -6.65 -25.76
N ILE A 65 -0.82 -7.47 -24.92
CA ILE A 65 -0.71 -7.21 -23.48
C ILE A 65 0.02 -5.90 -23.19
N PRO A 66 1.19 -5.61 -23.78
CA PRO A 66 1.84 -4.30 -23.63
C PRO A 66 0.93 -3.11 -23.96
N TYR A 67 0.19 -3.14 -25.06
CA TYR A 67 -0.73 -2.04 -25.41
C TYR A 67 -1.89 -1.91 -24.44
N PHE A 68 -2.47 -3.04 -24.02
CA PHE A 68 -3.54 -3.04 -23.03
C PHE A 68 -3.06 -2.48 -21.70
N VAL A 69 -1.91 -2.94 -21.19
CA VAL A 69 -1.32 -2.45 -19.93
C VAL A 69 -1.00 -0.96 -20.01
N ASN A 70 -0.53 -0.47 -21.15
CA ASN A 70 -0.32 0.97 -21.37
C ASN A 70 -1.62 1.78 -21.22
N GLU A 71 -2.75 1.29 -21.72
CA GLU A 71 -4.03 1.97 -21.52
C GLU A 71 -4.59 1.84 -20.10
N VAL A 72 -4.40 0.67 -19.46
CA VAL A 72 -4.73 0.46 -18.04
C VAL A 72 -3.95 1.42 -17.15
N SER A 73 -2.66 1.64 -17.42
CA SER A 73 -1.81 2.54 -16.62
C SER A 73 -2.29 4.00 -16.59
N LYS A 74 -3.02 4.41 -17.63
CA LYS A 74 -3.59 5.76 -17.77
C LYS A 74 -4.95 5.87 -17.08
N ALA A 75 -5.57 4.75 -16.73
CA ALA A 75 -6.86 4.74 -16.05
C ALA A 75 -6.69 5.18 -14.58
N ALA A 76 -7.41 6.23 -14.19
CA ALA A 76 -7.41 6.71 -12.81
C ALA A 76 -8.37 5.89 -11.92
N ASN A 77 -8.12 5.91 -10.61
CA ASN A 77 -9.01 5.33 -9.59
C ASN A 77 -9.27 3.82 -9.76
N LEU A 78 -8.33 3.09 -10.35
CA LEU A 78 -8.40 1.64 -10.52
C LEU A 78 -8.08 0.92 -9.21
N PHE A 79 -9.02 0.10 -8.73
CA PHE A 79 -8.80 -0.84 -7.63
C PHE A 79 -8.23 -2.15 -8.17
N SER A 80 -8.91 -2.73 -9.16
CA SER A 80 -8.39 -3.89 -9.89
C SER A 80 -8.94 -3.98 -11.31
N VAL A 81 -8.24 -4.71 -12.16
CA VAL A 81 -8.63 -5.05 -13.52
C VAL A 81 -8.28 -6.50 -13.80
N ARG A 82 -9.18 -7.20 -14.47
CA ARG A 82 -8.97 -8.54 -14.99
C ARG A 82 -9.40 -8.61 -16.44
N LEU A 83 -8.54 -9.18 -17.26
CA LEU A 83 -8.79 -9.46 -18.67
C LEU A 83 -8.75 -10.97 -18.89
N GLU A 84 -9.85 -11.54 -19.35
CA GLU A 84 -9.97 -12.95 -19.68
C GLU A 84 -10.25 -13.12 -21.17
N TYR A 85 -9.65 -14.15 -21.76
CA TYR A 85 -9.92 -14.56 -23.14
C TYR A 85 -10.28 -16.04 -23.17
N ASN A 86 -11.49 -16.35 -23.65
CA ASN A 86 -12.02 -17.72 -23.68
C ASN A 86 -11.91 -18.45 -22.33
N GLY A 87 -12.15 -17.73 -21.23
CA GLY A 87 -12.09 -18.26 -19.86
C GLY A 87 -10.69 -18.40 -19.26
N LYS A 88 -9.63 -18.00 -19.98
CA LYS A 88 -8.26 -17.93 -19.47
C LYS A 88 -7.88 -16.49 -19.13
N THR A 89 -7.40 -16.26 -17.91
CA THR A 89 -6.86 -14.96 -17.50
C THR A 89 -5.62 -14.63 -18.32
N LEU A 90 -5.68 -13.52 -19.06
CA LEU A 90 -4.55 -12.97 -19.81
C LEU A 90 -3.77 -11.93 -19.01
N TYR A 91 -4.50 -11.13 -18.24
CA TYR A 91 -3.94 -10.10 -17.39
C TYR A 91 -4.81 -9.92 -16.15
N GLU A 92 -4.17 -9.71 -15.02
CA GLU A 92 -4.83 -9.35 -13.77
C GLU A 92 -3.92 -8.42 -12.99
N PHE A 93 -4.51 -7.33 -12.49
CA PHE A 93 -3.82 -6.42 -11.61
C PHE A 93 -4.81 -5.86 -10.59
N PRO A 94 -4.52 -5.92 -9.28
CA PRO A 94 -3.45 -6.71 -8.64
C PRO A 94 -3.70 -8.22 -8.75
N PRO A 95 -2.67 -9.08 -8.69
CA PRO A 95 -2.84 -10.53 -8.80
C PRO A 95 -3.72 -11.07 -7.67
N ASN A 96 -4.62 -12.00 -8.01
CA ASN A 96 -5.60 -12.60 -7.10
C ASN A 96 -6.56 -11.60 -6.42
N GLN A 97 -6.73 -10.38 -6.96
CA GLN A 97 -7.72 -9.42 -6.49
C GLN A 97 -8.81 -9.23 -7.55
N THR A 98 -9.96 -9.89 -7.35
CA THR A 98 -11.16 -9.61 -8.13
C THR A 98 -12.37 -9.34 -7.30
N GLY A 99 -13.00 -8.21 -7.63
CA GLY A 99 -14.19 -7.76 -6.93
C GLY A 99 -13.88 -7.43 -5.49
N ALA A 100 -14.52 -6.39 -5.00
CA ALA A 100 -14.61 -6.16 -3.58
C ALA A 100 -16.07 -5.83 -3.29
N ASP A 101 -16.69 -6.61 -2.41
CA ASP A 101 -17.98 -6.26 -1.82
C ASP A 101 -17.73 -5.15 -0.80
N SER A 102 -17.60 -3.94 -1.32
CA SER A 102 -17.39 -2.74 -0.52
C SER A 102 -18.19 -1.60 -1.11
N PRO A 103 -18.83 -0.76 -0.27
CA PRO A 103 -19.53 0.43 -0.74
C PRO A 103 -18.58 1.49 -1.33
N LEU A 104 -17.27 1.32 -1.18
CA LEU A 104 -16.26 2.28 -1.64
C LEU A 104 -15.76 2.01 -3.06
N VAL A 105 -16.15 0.89 -3.66
CA VAL A 105 -15.74 0.48 -5.00
C VAL A 105 -16.94 0.00 -5.79
N LYS A 106 -16.79 -0.07 -7.11
CA LYS A 106 -17.79 -0.65 -8.00
C LYS A 106 -17.13 -1.47 -9.07
N THR A 107 -17.62 -2.69 -9.23
CA THR A 107 -17.18 -3.61 -10.29
C THR A 107 -18.05 -3.44 -11.52
N PHE A 108 -17.39 -3.33 -12.67
CA PHE A 108 -17.98 -3.28 -14.00
C PHE A 108 -17.42 -4.43 -14.82
N THR A 109 -18.26 -5.03 -15.65
CA THR A 109 -17.86 -6.11 -16.55
C THR A 109 -18.44 -5.85 -17.93
N THR A 110 -17.63 -6.04 -18.96
CA THR A 110 -18.08 -6.01 -20.36
C THR A 110 -17.55 -7.21 -21.13
N HIS A 111 -18.33 -7.61 -22.13
CA HIS A 111 -17.97 -8.65 -23.09
C HIS A 111 -17.63 -7.98 -24.41
N ILE A 112 -16.41 -8.19 -24.90
CA ILE A 112 -15.92 -7.65 -26.16
C ILE A 112 -15.71 -8.83 -27.12
N GLU A 113 -16.38 -8.79 -28.26
CA GLU A 113 -16.19 -9.79 -29.31
C GLU A 113 -14.84 -9.57 -30.00
N ALA A 114 -14.03 -10.62 -30.04
CA ALA A 114 -12.78 -10.67 -30.78
C ALA A 114 -12.93 -11.65 -31.96
N PRO A 115 -12.09 -11.54 -33.01
CA PRO A 115 -12.20 -12.39 -34.20
C PRO A 115 -12.18 -13.90 -33.95
N GLU A 116 -11.52 -14.35 -32.88
CA GLU A 116 -11.34 -15.77 -32.54
C GLU A 116 -11.85 -16.16 -31.13
N GLY A 117 -12.68 -15.31 -30.51
CA GLY A 117 -13.20 -15.59 -29.16
C GLY A 117 -13.87 -14.41 -28.48
N THR A 118 -14.21 -14.58 -27.20
CA THR A 118 -14.79 -13.51 -26.37
C THR A 118 -13.77 -13.06 -25.33
N ILE A 119 -13.58 -11.75 -25.24
CA ILE A 119 -12.84 -11.11 -24.16
C ILE A 119 -13.83 -10.66 -23.09
N VAL A 120 -13.50 -10.95 -21.84
CA VAL A 120 -14.21 -10.43 -20.67
C VAL A 120 -13.28 -9.47 -19.96
N LEU A 121 -13.66 -8.19 -19.92
CA LEU A 121 -12.96 -7.15 -19.19
C LEU A 121 -13.76 -6.85 -17.92
N THR A 122 -13.13 -7.08 -16.77
CA THR A 122 -13.70 -6.78 -15.45
C THR A 122 -12.84 -5.75 -14.76
N GLU A 123 -13.42 -4.62 -14.40
CA GLU A 123 -12.76 -3.50 -13.74
C GLU A 123 -13.46 -3.17 -12.43
N THR A 124 -12.71 -3.12 -11.33
CA THR A 124 -13.18 -2.58 -10.07
C THR A 124 -12.56 -1.19 -9.88
N LEU A 125 -13.40 -0.18 -9.73
CA LEU A 125 -13.00 1.23 -9.63
C LEU A 125 -13.42 1.82 -8.28
N TYR A 126 -12.60 2.71 -7.71
CA TYR A 126 -12.94 3.41 -6.48
C TYR A 126 -14.07 4.43 -6.71
N LEU A 127 -15.15 4.29 -5.94
CA LEU A 127 -16.19 5.32 -5.78
C LEU A 127 -15.74 6.40 -4.79
N LEU A 128 -14.96 6.00 -3.78
CA LEU A 128 -14.29 6.92 -2.87
C LEU A 128 -12.84 6.48 -2.73
N THR A 129 -11.91 7.32 -3.19
CA THR A 129 -10.49 6.98 -3.12
C THR A 129 -9.98 7.10 -1.68
N PRO A 130 -9.04 6.25 -1.27
CA PRO A 130 -8.38 6.41 0.02
C PRO A 130 -7.73 7.80 0.20
N TYR A 131 -7.18 8.36 -0.89
CA TYR A 131 -6.63 9.71 -0.91
C TYR A 131 -7.66 10.77 -0.49
N SER A 132 -8.86 10.73 -1.09
CA SER A 132 -9.94 11.67 -0.75
C SER A 132 -10.40 11.52 0.71
N ILE A 133 -10.46 10.30 1.23
CA ILE A 133 -10.80 10.06 2.65
C ILE A 133 -9.73 10.69 3.55
N PHE A 134 -8.47 10.40 3.24
CA PHE A 134 -7.34 10.86 4.03
C PHE A 134 -7.23 12.39 4.03
N ASP A 135 -7.32 13.04 2.87
CA ASP A 135 -7.12 14.49 2.76
C ASP A 135 -8.21 15.28 3.50
N ASN A 136 -9.48 14.90 3.29
CA ASN A 136 -10.61 15.50 3.99
C ASN A 136 -10.51 15.31 5.52
N THR A 137 -10.13 14.11 5.95
CA THR A 137 -9.98 13.77 7.38
C THR A 137 -8.81 14.51 8.01
N ARG A 138 -7.69 14.66 7.31
CA ARG A 138 -6.51 15.39 7.77
C ARG A 138 -6.82 16.86 8.04
N ILE A 139 -7.54 17.51 7.13
CA ILE A 139 -7.95 18.92 7.31
C ILE A 139 -8.85 19.04 8.55
N ALA A 140 -9.85 18.15 8.69
CA ALA A 140 -10.73 18.14 9.84
C ALA A 140 -9.96 17.90 11.16
N PHE A 141 -9.01 16.97 11.16
CA PHE A 141 -8.16 16.65 12.31
C PHE A 141 -7.39 17.88 12.78
N PHE A 142 -6.72 18.62 11.89
CA PHE A 142 -5.95 19.81 12.28
C PHE A 142 -6.83 20.93 12.83
N ILE A 143 -8.04 21.12 12.29
CA ILE A 143 -8.99 22.11 12.83
C ILE A 143 -9.44 21.72 14.23
N ILE A 144 -9.78 20.44 14.44
CA ILE A 144 -10.17 19.92 15.76
C ILE A 144 -9.01 20.05 16.75
N LEU A 145 -7.79 19.65 16.36
CA LEU A 145 -6.58 19.73 17.17
C LEU A 145 -6.27 21.18 17.60
N LEU A 146 -6.42 22.14 16.69
CA LEU A 146 -6.23 23.55 17.01
C LEU A 146 -7.26 24.04 18.03
N GLY A 147 -8.53 23.66 17.85
CA GLY A 147 -9.59 24.00 18.80
C GLY A 147 -9.41 23.36 20.18
N THR A 148 -8.95 22.11 20.24
CA THR A 148 -8.66 21.44 21.52
C THR A 148 -7.46 22.08 22.23
N LEU A 149 -6.41 22.46 21.49
CA LEU A 149 -5.25 23.16 22.04
C LEU A 149 -5.63 24.55 22.59
N ILE A 150 -6.46 25.31 21.88
CA ILE A 150 -6.99 26.60 22.38
C ILE A 150 -7.78 26.38 23.67
N THR A 151 -8.60 25.32 23.72
CA THR A 151 -9.37 24.96 24.93
C THR A 151 -8.45 24.62 26.10
N ALA A 152 -7.41 23.81 25.86
CA ALA A 152 -6.44 23.42 26.88
C ALA A 152 -5.65 24.61 27.43
N ILE A 153 -5.13 25.49 26.55
CA ILE A 153 -4.43 26.72 26.95
C ILE A 153 -5.35 27.62 27.78
N MET A 154 -6.62 27.72 27.39
CA MET A 154 -7.59 28.54 28.08
C MET A 154 -7.94 27.99 29.47
N LEU A 155 -8.11 26.67 29.61
CA LEU A 155 -8.28 26.02 30.91
C LEU A 155 -7.05 26.23 31.80
N LEU A 156 -5.85 26.11 31.25
CA LEU A 156 -4.59 26.38 31.96
C LEU A 156 -4.51 27.84 32.42
N TYR A 157 -4.91 28.79 31.57
CA TYR A 157 -4.95 30.21 31.92
C TYR A 157 -5.91 30.49 33.09
N VAL A 158 -7.09 29.87 33.08
CA VAL A 158 -8.05 30.01 34.19
C VAL A 158 -7.46 29.42 35.47
N TYR A 159 -6.89 28.22 35.41
CA TYR A 159 -6.25 27.55 36.54
C TYR A 159 -5.11 28.37 37.16
N LEU A 160 -4.23 28.96 36.33
CA LEU A 160 -3.13 29.82 36.79
C LEU A 160 -3.64 31.16 37.34
N SER A 161 -4.70 31.73 36.74
CA SER A 161 -5.31 32.97 37.18
C SER A 161 -6.02 32.86 38.53
N GLU A 162 -6.51 31.67 38.90
CA GLU A 162 -7.14 31.41 40.21
C GLU A 162 -6.11 31.24 41.34
N LYS A 163 -4.85 30.90 41.02
CA LYS A 163 -3.76 30.74 42.00
C LYS A 163 -3.02 32.04 42.36
N THR A 164 -3.42 33.20 41.84
CA THR A 164 -2.76 34.48 42.16
C THR A 164 -3.56 35.22 43.25
N PRO A 165 -3.11 35.26 44.53
CA PRO A 165 -3.80 36.01 45.56
C PRO A 165 -3.66 37.53 45.32
N GLU A 166 -4.78 38.24 45.31
CA GLU A 166 -4.82 39.71 45.31
C GLU A 166 -4.17 40.24 46.61
N ALA A 167 -2.92 40.66 46.53
CA ALA A 167 -2.29 41.50 47.54
C ALA A 167 -2.54 42.98 47.17
N ALA A 168 -3.55 43.60 47.80
CA ALA A 168 -3.54 44.98 48.34
C ALA A 168 -4.97 45.52 48.55
N GLY A 169 -5.29 45.96 49.78
CA GLY A 169 -6.55 46.66 50.06
C GLY A 169 -6.85 46.98 51.53
N THR A 170 -5.97 47.76 52.16
CA THR A 170 -6.24 48.80 53.20
C THR A 170 -7.07 48.46 54.46
N ALA A 171 -6.41 48.72 55.59
CA ALA A 171 -6.94 48.76 56.95
C ALA A 171 -8.21 49.61 57.13
N GLY A 172 -9.19 49.06 57.84
CA GLY A 172 -10.35 49.76 58.38
C GLY A 172 -10.87 48.99 59.60
N ASN A 173 -10.53 49.48 60.78
CA ASN A 173 -10.93 48.93 62.08
C ASN A 173 -12.44 48.76 62.20
N ASN A 174 -12.90 47.62 62.73
CA ASN A 174 -13.83 47.58 63.86
C ASN A 174 -13.81 46.21 64.52
N LEU A 175 -13.29 46.19 65.74
CA LEU A 175 -13.48 45.14 66.72
C LEU A 175 -14.96 45.07 67.08
N ASN A 176 -15.58 43.90 66.95
CA ASN A 176 -16.57 43.48 67.94
C ASN A 176 -16.47 41.96 68.14
N VAL A 177 -16.03 41.60 69.33
CA VAL A 177 -15.87 40.24 69.84
C VAL A 177 -17.21 39.81 70.42
N THR A 178 -17.70 38.63 70.04
CA THR A 178 -18.33 37.66 70.97
C THR A 178 -18.46 36.30 70.30
N GLY A 179 -17.96 35.24 70.95
CA GLY A 179 -18.53 33.89 70.84
C GLY A 179 -17.60 32.80 70.32
N ASP A 180 -16.82 32.21 71.23
CA ASP A 180 -16.18 30.88 71.13
C ASP A 180 -17.08 29.81 70.48
N THR A 181 -16.56 29.01 69.54
CA THR A 181 -16.41 27.53 69.73
C THR A 181 -15.62 26.86 68.60
N ALA A 182 -14.68 26.01 69.02
CA ALA A 182 -14.24 24.75 68.41
C ALA A 182 -13.57 24.73 67.02
N GLY A 183 -12.36 24.14 67.02
CA GLY A 183 -11.59 23.84 65.81
C GLY A 183 -12.28 22.88 64.86
N GLY A 184 -12.10 23.14 63.56
CA GLY A 184 -12.45 22.25 62.47
C GLY A 184 -11.23 22.04 61.59
N ALA A 185 -10.73 20.82 61.60
CA ALA A 185 -9.65 20.35 60.75
C ALA A 185 -10.02 20.37 59.27
N PHE A 186 -8.98 20.44 58.45
CA PHE A 186 -8.94 20.28 57.01
C PHE A 186 -9.54 18.93 56.59
N ASP A 187 -10.65 18.97 55.85
CA ASP A 187 -11.33 17.79 55.27
C ASP A 187 -11.17 17.82 53.74
N LEU A 188 -10.24 17.02 53.24
CA LEU A 188 -10.23 16.57 51.85
C LEU A 188 -10.82 15.17 51.85
N GLY A 189 -12.10 15.06 51.51
CA GLY A 189 -12.79 13.80 51.29
C GLY A 189 -12.10 12.99 50.20
N MET A 190 -11.22 12.08 50.61
CA MET A 190 -10.80 10.92 49.86
C MET A 190 -11.81 9.82 50.20
N GLU A 191 -12.74 9.52 49.29
CA GLU A 191 -13.50 8.27 49.39
C GLU A 191 -12.71 7.16 48.71
N ASP A 192 -12.32 6.23 49.57
CA ASP A 192 -11.71 4.94 49.34
C ASP A 192 -12.76 3.99 48.74
N PHE A 193 -12.48 3.38 47.58
CA PHE A 193 -13.19 2.16 47.19
C PHE A 193 -12.19 1.12 46.69
N THR A 194 -12.17 0.05 47.46
CA THR A 194 -11.23 -1.06 47.47
C THR A 194 -11.45 -2.00 46.28
N ILE A 195 -10.36 -2.47 45.68
CA ILE A 195 -10.35 -3.61 44.77
C ILE A 195 -10.22 -4.88 45.62
N GLY A 196 -11.25 -5.72 45.60
CA GLY A 196 -11.19 -7.09 46.11
C GLY A 196 -11.07 -8.07 44.97
N GLU A 197 -9.92 -8.72 44.86
CA GLU A 197 -9.75 -9.99 44.13
C GLU A 197 -10.32 -11.13 44.98
N ASP A 198 -11.14 -12.01 44.39
CA ASP A 198 -10.97 -13.46 44.56
C ASP A 198 -11.82 -14.30 43.56
N TYR A 199 -11.12 -15.19 42.87
CA TYR A 199 -11.45 -16.58 42.47
C TYR A 199 -12.57 -16.94 41.45
N SER A 200 -12.16 -17.14 40.17
CA SER A 200 -12.05 -18.40 39.34
C SER A 200 -13.06 -19.60 39.45
N PRO A 201 -13.08 -20.58 38.49
CA PRO A 201 -14.10 -20.82 37.46
C PRO A 201 -14.76 -22.23 37.50
N GLU A 202 -15.76 -22.51 36.65
CA GLU A 202 -16.34 -23.82 36.18
C GLU A 202 -17.84 -23.61 35.87
N SER A 203 -18.59 -24.35 35.05
CA SER A 203 -18.46 -25.09 33.77
C SER A 203 -19.89 -25.56 33.42
N GLU A 204 -20.14 -25.90 32.15
CA GLU A 204 -21.20 -26.80 31.63
C GLU A 204 -22.68 -26.32 31.42
N ASP A 205 -23.05 -26.42 30.12
CA ASP A 205 -24.22 -27.10 29.54
C ASP A 205 -25.63 -26.46 29.41
N ALA A 206 -25.95 -26.18 28.14
CA ALA A 206 -27.06 -26.71 27.31
C ALA A 206 -28.55 -26.36 27.56
N GLU A 207 -29.25 -26.29 26.42
CA GLU A 207 -30.71 -26.41 26.16
C GLU A 207 -31.58 -25.13 26.05
N GLY A 208 -31.90 -24.76 24.80
CA GLY A 208 -33.26 -24.71 24.24
C GLY A 208 -34.27 -23.62 24.66
N ILE A 209 -34.75 -22.80 23.71
CA ILE A 209 -36.07 -22.95 23.05
C ILE A 209 -36.31 -21.81 22.03
N GLU A 210 -36.98 -22.22 20.95
CA GLU A 210 -37.36 -21.63 19.66
C GLU A 210 -38.31 -20.40 19.60
N ASN A 211 -38.17 -19.71 18.46
CA ASN A 211 -39.12 -19.09 17.51
C ASN A 211 -40.32 -18.21 17.93
N SER A 212 -40.48 -17.12 17.15
CA SER A 212 -41.69 -16.92 16.34
C SER A 212 -41.42 -16.11 15.06
N GLU A 213 -42.07 -16.56 14.00
CA GLU A 213 -41.97 -16.20 12.58
C GLU A 213 -42.82 -14.97 12.21
N ALA A 214 -42.53 -14.37 11.05
CA ALA A 214 -43.56 -13.92 10.09
C ALA A 214 -42.94 -13.56 8.72
N SER A 215 -43.03 -14.50 7.79
CA SER A 215 -42.93 -14.31 6.34
C SER A 215 -44.34 -14.34 5.74
N ALA A 216 -44.60 -13.53 4.71
CA ALA A 216 -45.79 -13.61 3.88
C ALA A 216 -45.41 -13.58 2.40
N GLU A 217 -45.72 -14.68 1.72
CA GLU A 217 -45.76 -14.84 0.27
C GLU A 217 -47.17 -14.50 -0.25
N GLU A 218 -47.27 -14.05 -1.51
CA GLU A 218 -48.46 -14.14 -2.36
C GLU A 218 -48.03 -14.72 -3.72
N ASP A 219 -48.99 -15.34 -4.41
CA ASP A 219 -48.88 -16.65 -5.05
C ASP A 219 -49.50 -16.63 -6.47
N LEU A 220 -49.30 -17.74 -7.20
CA LEU A 220 -50.10 -18.30 -8.33
C LEU A 220 -49.67 -18.16 -9.81
N GLU A 221 -49.35 -19.36 -10.33
CA GLU A 221 -49.82 -20.06 -11.57
C GLU A 221 -49.36 -19.61 -12.97
N GLU A 222 -49.27 -20.44 -14.01
CA GLU A 222 -49.07 -21.88 -14.28
C GLU A 222 -49.01 -21.95 -15.83
N SER A 223 -48.10 -22.71 -16.46
CA SER A 223 -48.44 -23.46 -17.67
C SER A 223 -47.41 -24.56 -17.96
N LYS A 224 -47.91 -25.78 -18.09
CA LYS A 224 -47.22 -26.94 -18.64
C LYS A 224 -47.48 -27.03 -20.14
N ALA A 225 -46.48 -27.49 -20.90
CA ALA A 225 -46.72 -28.37 -22.05
C ALA A 225 -45.57 -29.38 -22.16
N ASN A 226 -46.00 -30.63 -22.26
CA ASN A 226 -45.32 -31.90 -22.26
C ASN A 226 -44.96 -32.31 -23.69
N GLU A 227 -43.87 -33.05 -23.91
CA GLU A 227 -43.92 -34.27 -24.74
C GLU A 227 -42.66 -35.15 -24.54
N ASN A 228 -42.95 -36.44 -24.40
CA ASN A 228 -42.10 -37.56 -24.02
C ASN A 228 -41.59 -38.30 -25.28
N CYS A 229 -40.42 -38.94 -25.22
CA CYS A 229 -40.18 -40.22 -25.91
C CYS A 229 -39.00 -41.00 -25.28
N ASP A 230 -39.37 -41.93 -24.39
CA ASP A 230 -39.07 -43.37 -24.40
C ASP A 230 -37.63 -43.89 -24.59
N ALA A 231 -37.07 -44.35 -23.46
CA ALA A 231 -36.91 -45.77 -23.08
C ALA A 231 -35.98 -46.74 -23.86
N GLU A 232 -35.16 -47.41 -23.02
CA GLU A 232 -34.78 -48.85 -22.99
C GLU A 232 -33.40 -49.36 -23.47
N LYS A 233 -32.78 -50.06 -22.50
CA LYS A 233 -32.03 -51.33 -22.54
C LYS A 233 -30.52 -51.40 -22.89
N ALA A 234 -29.76 -51.67 -21.82
CA ALA A 234 -28.95 -52.87 -21.54
C ALA A 234 -28.17 -53.57 -22.68
N CYS A 235 -26.87 -53.82 -22.47
CA CYS A 235 -26.31 -55.11 -22.06
C CYS A 235 -24.77 -55.09 -22.07
N ASP A 236 -24.24 -55.95 -21.21
CA ASP A 236 -22.86 -56.17 -20.77
C ASP A 236 -22.12 -57.22 -21.65
N GLU A 237 -20.87 -57.54 -21.26
CA GLU A 237 -19.94 -58.63 -21.66
C GLU A 237 -18.76 -58.23 -22.58
N ASN A 238 -17.52 -58.08 -22.06
CA ASN A 238 -16.53 -59.07 -21.57
C ASN A 238 -15.78 -59.77 -22.73
N THR A 239 -14.46 -59.69 -22.92
CA THR A 239 -13.41 -60.46 -22.23
C THR A 239 -12.05 -60.20 -22.91
N GLY A 240 -10.95 -60.35 -22.16
CA GLY A 240 -9.60 -60.48 -22.71
C GLY A 240 -8.49 -60.21 -21.68
N ALA A 241 -8.34 -61.13 -20.71
CA ALA A 241 -7.24 -61.17 -19.76
C ALA A 241 -6.07 -62.03 -20.29
N GLU A 242 -4.84 -61.71 -19.87
CA GLU A 242 -3.76 -62.61 -19.39
C GLU A 242 -2.44 -61.79 -19.34
N ASP A 243 -1.42 -62.02 -18.50
CA ASP A 243 -1.25 -62.39 -17.10
C ASP A 243 0.29 -62.36 -16.82
N MET A 244 0.66 -62.17 -15.56
CA MET A 244 1.91 -62.51 -14.85
C MET A 244 3.24 -61.83 -15.18
N GLY A 245 3.92 -61.41 -14.10
CA GLY A 245 5.37 -61.47 -14.03
C GLY A 245 6.03 -60.68 -12.91
N ALA A 246 5.85 -61.12 -11.67
CA ALA A 246 6.45 -60.58 -10.44
C ALA A 246 8.00 -60.58 -10.41
N GLY A 247 8.57 -59.70 -9.58
CA GLY A 247 9.97 -59.72 -9.18
C GLY A 247 10.30 -58.66 -8.13
N GLU A 248 9.95 -58.91 -6.86
CA GLU A 248 10.58 -58.27 -5.70
C GLU A 248 11.99 -58.86 -5.47
N LEU A 249 12.98 -58.05 -5.06
CA LEU A 249 13.78 -58.32 -3.84
C LEU A 249 14.73 -57.16 -3.44
N SER A 250 14.36 -56.53 -2.33
CA SER A 250 15.13 -56.09 -1.15
C SER A 250 16.68 -56.11 -1.06
N THR A 251 17.15 -55.12 -0.29
CA THR A 251 18.20 -55.12 0.80
C THR A 251 19.65 -54.67 0.55
N ALA A 252 19.94 -53.42 0.98
CA ALA A 252 20.85 -52.95 2.04
C ALA A 252 22.31 -53.46 2.20
N ALA A 253 23.25 -52.50 2.35
CA ALA A 253 24.33 -52.38 3.36
C ALA A 253 25.05 -51.02 3.14
N GLU A 254 25.00 -50.02 4.05
CA GLU A 254 25.93 -49.74 5.18
C GLU A 254 27.42 -49.60 4.78
N MET A 255 28.30 -48.76 5.34
CA MET A 255 28.35 -47.59 6.24
C MET A 255 29.88 -47.33 6.37
N SER A 256 30.38 -46.08 6.32
CA SER A 256 31.64 -45.75 7.01
C SER A 256 31.83 -44.24 7.17
N GLU A 257 31.83 -43.80 8.44
CA GLU A 257 32.36 -42.53 8.92
C GLU A 257 33.89 -42.46 8.77
N LYS A 258 34.42 -41.25 8.47
CA LYS A 258 35.59 -40.70 9.15
C LYS A 258 35.68 -39.17 9.02
N THR A 259 35.33 -38.53 10.13
CA THR A 259 36.07 -37.48 10.86
C THR A 259 37.03 -36.55 10.10
N GLY A 260 36.68 -35.25 10.09
CA GLY A 260 37.51 -34.13 10.53
C GLY A 260 38.66 -33.65 9.65
N GLU A 261 38.48 -32.51 8.99
CA GLU A 261 39.46 -31.41 9.05
C GLU A 261 38.78 -30.06 8.77
N GLU A 262 38.90 -29.19 9.77
CA GLU A 262 38.40 -27.83 9.91
C GLU A 262 39.36 -26.87 9.20
N LYS A 263 38.87 -26.06 8.25
CA LYS A 263 39.53 -24.80 7.81
C LYS A 263 38.51 -23.74 7.40
N ASP A 264 38.28 -22.85 8.35
CA ASP A 264 38.27 -21.40 8.23
C ASP A 264 37.53 -20.73 7.05
N GLY A 265 36.43 -20.08 7.42
CA GLY A 265 36.32 -18.65 7.16
C GLY A 265 35.38 -18.23 6.02
N GLU A 266 34.16 -18.76 5.97
CA GLU A 266 33.08 -18.09 5.24
C GLU A 266 32.65 -16.86 6.05
N LYS A 267 33.31 -15.74 5.74
CA LYS A 267 33.03 -14.44 6.33
C LYS A 267 31.68 -13.98 5.79
N ILE A 268 30.64 -14.17 6.59
CA ILE A 268 29.37 -13.43 6.48
C ILE A 268 29.76 -11.95 6.45
N ILE A 269 29.56 -11.30 5.30
CA ILE A 269 29.74 -9.85 5.18
C ILE A 269 28.44 -9.24 5.69
N GLU A 270 28.47 -8.75 6.93
CA GLU A 270 27.44 -7.86 7.45
C GLU A 270 27.33 -6.65 6.53
N SER A 271 26.12 -6.41 6.02
CA SER A 271 25.75 -5.17 5.35
C SER A 271 26.06 -3.99 6.27
N GLU A 272 26.90 -3.06 5.80
CA GLU A 272 27.30 -1.92 6.62
C GLU A 272 26.11 -0.97 6.85
N TRP A 273 25.89 -0.67 8.12
CA TRP A 273 24.91 0.28 8.62
C TRP A 273 25.48 1.69 8.46
N ILE A 274 24.87 2.51 7.60
CA ILE A 274 25.29 3.91 7.41
C ILE A 274 24.27 4.82 8.09
N ASP A 275 24.62 5.30 9.28
CA ASP A 275 23.75 6.15 10.12
C ASP A 275 23.71 7.64 9.72
N ASP A 276 24.46 8.06 8.71
CA ASP A 276 24.52 9.47 8.30
C ASP A 276 24.99 9.65 6.85
N ILE A 277 24.05 9.72 5.91
CA ILE A 277 24.32 10.39 4.62
C ILE A 277 23.99 11.88 4.83
N PRO A 278 24.95 12.80 4.64
CA PRO A 278 24.68 14.23 4.78
C PRO A 278 23.64 14.67 3.76
N VAL A 279 22.46 15.06 4.26
CA VAL A 279 21.39 15.65 3.47
C VAL A 279 21.88 17.00 2.96
N ASN A 280 22.27 17.06 1.69
CA ASN A 280 22.49 18.35 1.06
C ASN A 280 21.13 19.03 0.90
N THR A 281 21.00 20.22 1.48
CA THR A 281 19.77 21.01 1.50
C THR A 281 19.47 21.53 0.09
N PRO A 282 18.28 21.29 -0.48
CA PRO A 282 17.78 22.17 -1.53
C PRO A 282 17.53 23.52 -0.87
N GLN A 283 18.35 24.51 -1.22
CA GLN A 283 18.10 25.89 -0.83
C GLN A 283 16.70 26.30 -1.30
N SER A 284 16.03 27.08 -0.46
CA SER A 284 14.73 27.67 -0.68
C SER A 284 14.74 28.61 -1.88
N ASP A 285 14.64 28.06 -3.08
CA ASP A 285 14.32 28.80 -4.28
C ASP A 285 12.92 28.40 -4.73
N GLN A 286 12.00 29.35 -4.58
CA GLN A 286 10.70 29.50 -5.22
C GLN A 286 10.21 28.28 -6.01
N GLU A 287 9.16 27.62 -5.48
CA GLU A 287 8.39 26.59 -6.16
C GLU A 287 7.95 27.04 -7.56
N GLN A 288 8.73 26.64 -8.55
CA GLN A 288 8.25 26.49 -9.92
C GLN A 288 8.14 24.99 -10.14
N SER A 289 6.96 24.45 -9.79
CA SER A 289 6.59 23.09 -10.13
C SER A 289 6.57 22.98 -11.65
N SER A 290 7.65 22.46 -12.23
CA SER A 290 7.55 21.83 -13.54
C SER A 290 6.80 20.52 -13.33
N ASN A 291 5.47 20.61 -13.31
CA ASN A 291 4.60 19.48 -13.66
C ASN A 291 4.96 19.10 -15.10
N ILE A 292 5.95 18.21 -15.24
CA ILE A 292 6.11 17.44 -16.46
C ILE A 292 5.08 16.32 -16.31
N GLU A 293 3.80 16.64 -16.58
CA GLU A 293 2.89 15.58 -17.00
C GLU A 293 3.52 14.96 -18.25
N PRO A 294 3.63 13.62 -18.34
CA PRO A 294 4.19 12.98 -19.53
C PRO A 294 3.46 13.52 -20.76
N HIS A 295 4.22 13.98 -21.75
CA HIS A 295 3.63 14.46 -23.00
C HIS A 295 2.70 13.37 -23.53
N LYS A 296 1.48 13.78 -23.90
CA LYS A 296 0.33 12.94 -24.28
C LYS A 296 0.62 11.89 -25.39
N ASP A 297 1.80 11.96 -26.01
CA ASP A 297 2.21 11.20 -27.19
C ASP A 297 3.42 10.27 -26.95
N GLU A 298 4.02 10.23 -25.76
CA GLU A 298 5.08 9.25 -25.47
C GLU A 298 4.48 7.88 -25.08
N GLU A 299 5.05 6.80 -25.62
CA GLU A 299 4.67 5.43 -25.28
C GLU A 299 5.19 5.07 -23.88
N LEU A 300 4.36 4.43 -23.04
CA LEU A 300 4.75 4.00 -21.69
C LEU A 300 5.98 3.09 -21.72
N PHE A 301 6.00 2.13 -22.65
CA PHE A 301 7.05 1.13 -22.73
C PHE A 301 8.13 1.54 -23.73
N SER A 302 9.38 1.34 -23.35
CA SER A 302 10.50 1.47 -24.26
C SER A 302 10.52 0.28 -25.23
N PRO A 303 10.66 0.52 -26.55
CA PRO A 303 10.75 -0.56 -27.53
C PRO A 303 12.05 -1.37 -27.38
N LEU A 304 13.06 -0.82 -26.69
CA LEU A 304 14.36 -1.44 -26.55
C LEU A 304 14.43 -2.38 -25.34
N THR A 305 13.93 -1.92 -24.19
CA THR A 305 13.96 -2.67 -22.92
C THR A 305 12.65 -3.38 -22.60
N GLY A 306 11.53 -2.92 -23.17
CA GLY A 306 10.19 -3.38 -22.81
C GLY A 306 9.72 -2.93 -21.42
N PHE A 307 10.48 -2.06 -20.74
CA PHE A 307 10.15 -1.49 -19.44
C PHE A 307 9.53 -0.11 -19.57
N CYS A 308 8.91 0.37 -18.49
CA CYS A 308 8.29 1.69 -18.46
C CYS A 308 9.35 2.79 -18.62
N ARG A 309 9.02 3.91 -19.28
CA ARG A 309 9.91 5.07 -19.38
C ARG A 309 9.97 5.82 -18.05
N GLU A 310 11.11 6.44 -17.78
CA GLU A 310 11.37 7.22 -16.57
C GLU A 310 10.32 8.31 -16.31
N ALA A 311 9.78 8.94 -17.36
CA ALA A 311 8.75 9.98 -17.25
C ALA A 311 7.48 9.53 -16.49
N TYR A 312 7.19 8.23 -16.47
CA TYR A 312 6.04 7.65 -15.77
C TYR A 312 6.37 7.15 -14.36
N LEU A 313 7.65 7.11 -13.98
CA LEU A 313 8.10 6.59 -12.69
C LEU A 313 7.46 7.36 -11.53
N LYS A 314 7.55 8.70 -11.57
CA LYS A 314 7.11 9.54 -10.46
C LYS A 314 5.63 9.34 -10.14
N ILE A 315 4.78 9.40 -11.16
CA ILE A 315 3.33 9.22 -10.99
C ILE A 315 2.97 7.80 -10.55
N ARG A 316 3.66 6.77 -11.07
CA ARG A 316 3.43 5.39 -10.63
C ARG A 316 3.82 5.19 -9.18
N LEU A 317 5.01 5.67 -8.79
CA LEU A 317 5.52 5.55 -7.43
C LEU A 317 4.66 6.32 -6.43
N GLU A 318 4.18 7.51 -6.79
CA GLU A 318 3.26 8.28 -5.95
C GLU A 318 1.94 7.53 -5.72
N ASN A 319 1.35 6.96 -6.79
CA ASN A 319 0.13 6.15 -6.67
C ASN A 319 0.33 4.92 -5.79
N GLU A 320 1.45 4.19 -5.95
CA GLU A 320 1.72 3.02 -5.12
C GLU A 320 2.05 3.37 -3.67
N LEU A 321 2.67 4.53 -3.40
CA LEU A 321 2.87 5.03 -2.03
C LEU A 321 1.54 5.35 -1.35
N VAL A 322 0.61 5.99 -2.05
CA VAL A 322 -0.75 6.26 -1.54
C VAL A 322 -1.48 4.95 -1.27
N ARG A 323 -1.43 4.01 -2.22
CA ARG A 323 -2.04 2.68 -2.05
C ARG A 323 -1.44 1.95 -0.85
N ALA A 324 -0.11 1.95 -0.73
CA ALA A 324 0.59 1.33 0.39
C ALA A 324 0.21 1.96 1.73
N ALA A 325 0.04 3.29 1.76
CA ALA A 325 -0.43 4.01 2.94
C ALA A 325 -1.85 3.63 3.36
N SER A 326 -2.71 3.39 2.37
CA SER A 326 -4.12 3.09 2.58
C SER A 326 -4.36 1.69 3.17
N VAL A 327 -3.45 0.76 2.91
CA VAL A 327 -3.54 -0.63 3.39
C VAL A 327 -2.48 -0.96 4.44
N GLU A 328 -1.81 0.06 4.99
CA GLU A 328 -0.76 -0.06 6.01
C GLU A 328 0.36 -1.06 5.66
N GLN A 329 0.66 -1.22 4.37
CA GLN A 329 1.74 -2.09 3.90
C GLN A 329 3.02 -1.30 3.64
N ASP A 330 4.15 -2.00 3.71
CA ASP A 330 5.43 -1.43 3.29
C ASP A 330 5.56 -1.40 1.76
N LEU A 331 6.47 -0.56 1.28
CA LEU A 331 6.85 -0.46 -0.13
C LEU A 331 8.35 -0.21 -0.17
N SER A 332 9.07 -1.03 -0.93
CA SER A 332 10.49 -0.83 -1.21
C SER A 332 10.69 -0.32 -2.63
N PHE A 333 11.75 0.45 -2.80
CA PHE A 333 12.10 1.09 -4.06
C PHE A 333 13.60 0.90 -4.32
N LEU A 334 13.91 0.28 -5.45
CA LEU A 334 15.27 -0.06 -5.83
C LEU A 334 15.70 0.80 -7.02
N ILE A 335 16.94 1.30 -6.99
CA ILE A 335 17.63 1.88 -8.14
C ILE A 335 18.80 0.98 -8.46
N ILE A 336 18.82 0.44 -9.67
CA ILE A 336 19.86 -0.43 -10.22
C ILE A 336 20.66 0.40 -11.21
N ARG A 337 21.97 0.48 -11.03
CA ARG A 337 22.89 1.19 -11.94
C ARG A 337 23.89 0.20 -12.52
N ILE A 338 24.10 0.24 -13.83
CA ILE A 338 25.05 -0.62 -14.55
C ILE A 338 26.01 0.28 -15.35
N PRO A 339 27.04 0.85 -14.69
CA PRO A 339 27.95 1.78 -15.33
C PRO A 339 28.57 1.22 -16.62
N GLY A 340 28.54 2.03 -17.67
CA GLY A 340 29.04 1.69 -19.00
C GLY A 340 28.06 0.96 -19.90
N LEU A 341 26.86 0.61 -19.41
CA LEU A 341 25.76 0.05 -20.20
C LEU A 341 24.63 1.07 -20.31
N GLU A 342 24.69 1.90 -21.35
CA GLU A 342 23.64 2.89 -21.58
C GLU A 342 22.33 2.21 -22.00
N ILE A 343 21.20 2.78 -21.59
CA ILE A 343 19.86 2.28 -21.90
C ILE A 343 19.64 2.24 -23.42
N SER A 344 20.23 3.17 -24.18
CA SER A 344 20.16 3.20 -25.65
C SER A 344 21.00 2.13 -26.36
N ASP A 345 21.84 1.39 -25.63
CA ASP A 345 22.70 0.36 -26.20
C ASP A 345 21.93 -0.94 -26.45
N GLU A 346 22.12 -1.58 -27.60
CA GLU A 346 21.48 -2.88 -27.87
C GLU A 346 21.91 -3.98 -26.89
N ARG A 347 23.08 -3.86 -26.27
CA ARG A 347 23.58 -4.76 -25.22
C ARG A 347 22.66 -4.78 -23.99
N ILE A 348 21.85 -3.74 -23.77
CA ILE A 348 20.86 -3.70 -22.68
C ILE A 348 19.86 -4.87 -22.75
N LYS A 349 19.57 -5.36 -23.97
CA LYS A 349 18.66 -6.50 -24.20
C LYS A 349 19.13 -7.79 -23.51
N LYS A 350 20.41 -7.87 -23.14
CA LYS A 350 20.99 -9.03 -22.44
C LYS A 350 20.65 -9.07 -20.95
N VAL A 351 20.45 -7.92 -20.32
CA VAL A 351 20.12 -7.84 -18.88
C VAL A 351 18.62 -7.78 -18.62
N VAL A 352 17.83 -7.33 -19.61
CA VAL A 352 16.37 -7.23 -19.53
C VAL A 352 15.68 -8.52 -19.07
N PRO A 353 16.02 -9.72 -19.59
CA PRO A 353 15.37 -10.96 -19.15
C PRO A 353 15.57 -11.24 -17.65
N VAL A 354 16.76 -11.01 -17.13
CA VAL A 354 17.11 -11.23 -15.71
C VAL A 354 16.29 -10.30 -14.81
N ILE A 355 16.22 -9.02 -15.17
CA ILE A 355 15.45 -8.02 -14.43
C ILE A 355 13.95 -8.40 -14.43
N LYS A 356 13.43 -8.82 -15.59
CA LYS A 356 12.03 -9.21 -15.74
C LYS A 356 11.68 -10.47 -14.95
N GLU A 357 12.59 -11.45 -14.91
CA GLU A 357 12.41 -12.69 -14.14
C GLU A 357 12.31 -12.40 -12.63
N TYR A 358 13.24 -11.60 -12.10
CA TYR A 358 13.27 -11.25 -10.68
C TYR A 358 12.11 -10.37 -10.24
N PHE A 359 11.74 -9.38 -11.06
CA PHE A 359 10.80 -8.35 -10.64
C PHE A 359 9.36 -8.57 -11.14
N SER A 360 9.12 -9.58 -11.97
CA SER A 360 7.83 -10.15 -12.46
C SER A 360 6.81 -9.19 -13.09
N PHE A 361 6.60 -8.01 -12.50
CA PHE A 361 5.70 -6.95 -12.92
C PHE A 361 6.46 -5.92 -13.75
N VAL A 362 6.37 -6.06 -15.07
CA VAL A 362 7.02 -5.18 -16.05
C VAL A 362 6.58 -3.72 -15.90
N ASP A 363 5.34 -3.49 -15.48
CA ASP A 363 4.75 -2.17 -15.21
C ASP A 363 5.28 -1.49 -13.93
N MET A 364 6.09 -2.22 -13.14
CA MET A 364 6.77 -1.71 -11.95
C MET A 364 8.27 -1.53 -12.15
N ILE A 365 8.76 -1.74 -13.37
CA ILE A 365 10.17 -1.61 -13.75
C ILE A 365 10.26 -0.43 -14.73
N PHE A 366 11.13 0.51 -14.41
CA PHE A 366 11.31 1.76 -15.15
C PHE A 366 12.75 1.87 -15.62
N GLU A 367 12.95 2.38 -16.84
CA GLU A 367 14.21 2.99 -17.22
C GLU A 367 14.51 4.15 -16.26
N PHE A 368 15.78 4.29 -15.84
CA PHE A 368 16.16 5.32 -14.88
C PHE A 368 17.55 5.87 -15.20
N GLY A 369 17.62 7.17 -15.46
CA GLY A 369 18.84 7.85 -15.88
C GLY A 369 19.34 7.33 -17.22
N LYS A 370 20.67 7.25 -17.38
CA LYS A 370 21.31 6.83 -18.64
C LYS A 370 21.67 5.36 -18.68
N ASP A 371 21.86 4.74 -17.53
CA ASP A 371 22.53 3.46 -17.36
C ASP A 371 21.90 2.61 -16.25
N GLY A 372 20.60 2.77 -16.01
CA GLY A 372 19.95 2.17 -14.87
C GLY A 372 18.47 1.89 -15.02
N PHE A 373 17.94 1.28 -13.97
CA PHE A 373 16.54 0.91 -13.82
C PHE A 373 16.04 1.27 -12.43
N ALA A 374 14.79 1.63 -12.32
CA ALA A 374 14.08 1.83 -11.07
C ALA A 374 12.99 0.77 -10.92
N VAL A 375 12.86 0.18 -9.73
CA VAL A 375 11.89 -0.90 -9.47
C VAL A 375 11.07 -0.58 -8.24
N ILE A 376 9.75 -0.62 -8.40
CA ILE A 376 8.77 -0.46 -7.33
C ILE A 376 8.36 -1.84 -6.82
N ARG A 377 8.46 -2.06 -5.50
CA ARG A 377 8.08 -3.33 -4.87
C ARG A 377 7.05 -3.10 -3.76
N PRO A 378 5.75 -3.14 -4.09
CA PRO A 378 4.68 -3.06 -3.11
C PRO A 378 4.72 -4.26 -2.16
N ALA A 379 4.29 -4.05 -0.91
CA ALA A 379 4.19 -5.09 0.13
C ALA A 379 5.52 -5.75 0.52
N ILE A 380 6.66 -5.15 0.18
CA ILE A 380 8.00 -5.65 0.49
C ILE A 380 8.72 -4.64 1.39
N ASN A 381 9.17 -5.08 2.55
CA ASN A 381 9.96 -4.28 3.48
C ASN A 381 11.45 -4.20 3.05
N LEU A 382 12.22 -3.33 3.70
CA LEU A 382 13.62 -3.07 3.35
C LEU A 382 14.49 -4.33 3.39
N ASP A 383 14.35 -5.15 4.43
CA ASP A 383 15.21 -6.33 4.65
C ASP A 383 14.94 -7.43 3.61
N THR A 384 13.66 -7.64 3.29
CA THR A 384 13.26 -8.56 2.23
C THR A 384 13.74 -8.07 0.86
N ALA A 385 13.66 -6.76 0.61
CA ALA A 385 14.19 -6.16 -0.61
C ALA A 385 15.71 -6.34 -0.74
N LEU A 386 16.44 -6.22 0.37
CA LEU A 386 17.89 -6.45 0.41
C LEU A 386 18.26 -7.88 0.02
N GLY A 387 17.58 -8.87 0.62
CA GLY A 387 17.79 -10.28 0.25
C GLY A 387 17.43 -10.60 -1.21
N ILE A 388 16.38 -9.97 -1.76
CA ILE A 388 16.06 -10.07 -3.19
C ILE A 388 17.18 -9.45 -4.04
N ALA A 389 17.68 -8.29 -3.64
CA ALA A 389 18.74 -7.59 -4.36
C ALA A 389 20.07 -8.37 -4.38
N GLU A 390 20.41 -9.05 -3.29
CA GLU A 390 21.63 -9.89 -3.22
C GLU A 390 21.60 -11.03 -4.25
N ASN A 391 20.50 -11.77 -4.32
CA ASN A 391 20.32 -12.85 -5.29
C ASN A 391 20.32 -12.30 -6.72
N PHE A 392 19.55 -11.23 -6.96
CA PHE A 392 19.47 -10.57 -8.25
C PHE A 392 20.84 -10.05 -8.73
N HIS A 393 21.62 -9.43 -7.84
CA HIS A 393 22.93 -8.88 -8.17
C HIS A 393 23.92 -9.96 -8.61
N GLY A 394 23.94 -11.10 -7.91
CA GLY A 394 24.78 -12.24 -8.26
C GLY A 394 24.47 -12.81 -9.65
N GLU A 395 23.18 -12.93 -9.99
CA GLU A 395 22.75 -13.36 -11.31
C GLU A 395 23.03 -12.33 -12.40
N LEU A 396 22.78 -11.05 -12.12
CA LEU A 396 23.06 -9.97 -13.05
C LEU A 396 24.55 -9.92 -13.42
N ILE A 397 25.45 -10.07 -12.44
CA ILE A 397 26.89 -10.17 -12.68
C ILE A 397 27.23 -11.40 -13.54
N THR A 398 26.60 -12.54 -13.28
CA THR A 398 26.83 -13.77 -14.03
C THR A 398 26.47 -13.60 -15.50
N VAL A 399 25.31 -12.99 -15.78
CA VAL A 399 24.85 -12.71 -17.15
C VAL A 399 25.76 -11.69 -17.83
N LEU A 400 26.12 -10.59 -17.17
CA LEU A 400 27.04 -9.60 -17.73
C LEU A 400 28.38 -10.24 -18.12
N ARG A 401 28.99 -11.05 -17.24
CA ARG A 401 30.25 -11.74 -17.53
C ARG A 401 30.12 -12.74 -18.67
N SER A 402 29.01 -13.49 -18.75
CA SER A 402 28.78 -14.46 -19.82
C SER A 402 28.72 -13.81 -21.21
N GLU A 403 28.30 -12.55 -21.27
CA GLU A 403 28.23 -11.73 -22.49
C GLU A 403 29.51 -10.92 -22.72
N GLY A 404 30.57 -11.17 -21.94
CA GLY A 404 31.86 -10.47 -22.04
C GLY A 404 31.85 -9.03 -21.50
N LEU A 405 30.83 -8.66 -20.71
CA LEU A 405 30.68 -7.34 -20.10
C LEU A 405 31.22 -7.39 -18.66
N ASN A 406 32.40 -6.81 -18.44
CA ASN A 406 33.03 -6.71 -17.13
C ASN A 406 32.57 -5.46 -16.37
N MET A 407 31.26 -5.32 -16.21
CA MET A 407 30.63 -4.22 -15.50
C MET A 407 30.32 -4.62 -14.05
N MET A 408 30.32 -3.64 -13.15
CA MET A 408 29.92 -3.82 -11.75
C MET A 408 28.61 -3.08 -11.52
N PRO A 409 27.47 -3.79 -11.52
CA PRO A 409 26.21 -3.20 -11.12
C PRO A 409 26.23 -2.76 -9.66
N ALA A 410 25.53 -1.67 -9.38
CA ALA A 410 25.27 -1.19 -8.03
C ALA A 410 23.77 -1.06 -7.79
N ILE A 411 23.32 -1.34 -6.57
CA ILE A 411 21.91 -1.30 -6.19
C ILE A 411 21.74 -0.43 -4.94
N GLY A 412 20.93 0.62 -5.06
CA GLY A 412 20.45 1.41 -3.95
C GLY A 412 19.02 1.05 -3.60
N ILE A 413 18.73 0.86 -2.31
CA ILE A 413 17.39 0.48 -1.84
C ILE A 413 16.94 1.47 -0.78
N SER A 414 15.70 1.93 -0.86
CA SER A 414 15.01 2.59 0.24
C SER A 414 13.62 2.00 0.40
N ALA A 415 13.00 2.26 1.55
CA ALA A 415 11.65 1.82 1.81
C ALA A 415 10.82 2.92 2.48
N ARG A 416 9.51 2.78 2.32
CA ARG A 416 8.53 3.56 3.06
C ARG A 416 8.70 3.30 4.57
N SER A 417 8.97 2.07 4.98
CA SER A 417 9.11 1.69 6.40
C SER A 417 7.94 2.19 7.25
N LEU A 418 6.72 2.08 6.68
CA LEU A 418 5.46 2.57 7.24
C LEU A 418 5.38 4.09 7.54
N ARG A 419 6.39 4.89 7.17
CA ARG A 419 6.36 6.34 7.34
C ARG A 419 5.59 7.02 6.21
N LEU A 420 5.12 8.23 6.46
CA LEU A 420 4.67 9.12 5.39
C LEU A 420 5.92 9.69 4.71
N ILE A 421 6.12 9.33 3.45
CA ILE A 421 7.25 9.77 2.64
C ILE A 421 6.74 10.19 1.27
N SER A 422 7.27 11.30 0.75
CA SER A 422 7.00 11.73 -0.62
C SER A 422 7.77 10.86 -1.63
N CYS A 423 7.22 10.72 -2.84
CA CYS A 423 7.88 10.07 -3.97
C CYS A 423 9.31 10.61 -4.21
N ASP A 424 9.48 11.93 -4.30
CA ASP A 424 10.78 12.57 -4.57
C ASP A 424 11.84 12.21 -3.51
N ARG A 425 11.43 12.17 -2.23
CA ARG A 425 12.32 11.78 -1.13
C ARG A 425 12.74 10.32 -1.21
N LEU A 426 11.81 9.42 -1.52
CA LEU A 426 12.13 7.99 -1.63
C LEU A 426 13.10 7.73 -2.78
N ILE A 427 12.90 8.42 -3.91
CA ILE A 427 13.83 8.37 -5.06
C ILE A 427 15.22 8.86 -4.64
N ALA A 428 15.30 10.04 -4.00
CA ALA A 428 16.58 10.61 -3.58
C ALA A 428 17.34 9.72 -2.59
N GLU A 429 16.63 9.06 -1.66
CA GLU A 429 17.24 8.12 -0.71
C GLU A 429 17.81 6.89 -1.41
N SER A 430 17.04 6.28 -2.32
CA SER A 430 17.53 5.15 -3.12
C SER A 430 18.67 5.55 -4.06
N GLU A 431 18.66 6.78 -4.59
CA GLU A 431 19.69 7.26 -5.50
C GLU A 431 21.01 7.51 -4.75
N GLN A 432 20.96 8.12 -3.56
CA GLN A 432 22.12 8.27 -2.69
C GLN A 432 22.70 6.92 -2.27
N ALA A 433 21.85 5.95 -1.96
CA ALA A 433 22.29 4.59 -1.68
C ALA A 433 22.98 3.96 -2.91
N ALA A 434 22.42 4.13 -4.11
CA ALA A 434 23.03 3.61 -5.34
C ALA A 434 24.37 4.31 -5.65
N GLU A 435 24.47 5.61 -5.42
CA GLU A 435 25.72 6.37 -5.59
C GLU A 435 26.78 5.92 -4.58
N HIS A 436 26.40 5.65 -3.33
CA HIS A 436 27.31 5.07 -2.35
C HIS A 436 27.80 3.68 -2.80
N ALA A 437 26.89 2.83 -3.26
CA ALA A 437 27.21 1.49 -3.78
C ALA A 437 28.12 1.52 -5.02
N LEU A 438 28.03 2.57 -5.84
CA LEU A 438 28.94 2.78 -6.98
C LEU A 438 30.36 3.16 -6.56
N ASN A 439 30.48 3.92 -5.46
CA ASN A 439 31.76 4.42 -4.97
C ASN A 439 32.49 3.41 -4.08
N ASP A 440 31.77 2.46 -3.47
CA ASP A 440 32.34 1.38 -2.68
C ASP A 440 32.18 0.01 -3.37
N ALA A 441 33.25 -0.46 -3.98
CA ALA A 441 33.29 -1.76 -4.66
C ALA A 441 33.07 -2.95 -3.70
N ASN A 442 33.26 -2.78 -2.39
CA ASN A 442 33.00 -3.85 -1.41
C ASN A 442 31.52 -3.94 -1.02
N SER A 443 30.74 -2.89 -1.27
CA SER A 443 29.33 -2.80 -0.91
C SER A 443 28.48 -2.44 -2.14
N PRO A 444 28.36 -3.34 -3.14
CA PRO A 444 27.63 -3.07 -4.38
C PRO A 444 26.11 -2.99 -4.19
N ILE A 445 25.61 -3.29 -3.00
CA ILE A 445 24.21 -3.13 -2.60
C ILE A 445 24.20 -2.32 -1.32
N VAL A 446 23.49 -1.20 -1.31
CA VAL A 446 23.37 -0.32 -0.14
C VAL A 446 21.90 -0.04 0.10
N ALA A 447 21.48 -0.15 1.35
CA ALA A 447 20.13 0.22 1.79
C ALA A 447 20.16 1.51 2.61
N PHE A 448 19.33 2.48 2.23
CA PHE A 448 19.06 3.68 3.00
C PHE A 448 18.07 3.35 4.11
N ARG A 449 18.58 3.15 5.33
CA ARG A 449 17.75 2.90 6.51
C ARG A 449 17.57 4.19 7.28
N VAL A 450 16.31 4.60 7.44
CA VAL A 450 15.99 5.84 8.15
C VAL A 450 15.72 5.52 9.60
N ASP A 451 16.48 6.16 10.50
CA ASP A 451 16.12 6.22 11.90
C ASP A 451 14.85 7.08 12.05
N PRO A 452 13.69 6.50 12.41
CA PRO A 452 12.43 7.22 12.52
C PRO A 452 12.48 8.33 13.58
N GLU A 453 13.27 8.17 14.65
CA GLU A 453 13.41 9.17 15.70
C GLU A 453 14.22 10.37 15.22
N LYS A 454 15.31 10.11 14.50
CA LYS A 454 16.17 11.16 13.91
C LYS A 454 15.43 11.94 12.83
N TYR A 455 14.65 11.26 11.99
CA TYR A 455 13.81 11.89 10.97
C TYR A 455 12.70 12.76 11.57
N ARG A 456 12.03 12.30 12.63
CA ARG A 456 11.04 13.12 13.37
C ARG A 456 11.67 14.37 13.97
N LYS A 457 12.90 14.27 14.51
CA LYS A 457 13.65 15.43 15.03
C LYS A 457 14.04 16.41 13.91
N PHE A 458 14.44 15.92 12.74
CA PHE A 458 14.76 16.75 11.57
C PHE A 458 13.53 17.53 11.06
N LEU A 459 12.38 16.87 10.93
CA LEU A 459 11.11 17.51 10.56
C LEU A 459 10.59 18.50 11.61
N ALA A 460 11.10 18.46 12.85
CA ALA A 460 10.74 19.41 13.90
C ALA A 460 11.67 20.64 13.94
N GLN A 461 12.79 20.62 13.22
CA GLN A 461 13.79 21.69 13.17
C GLN A 461 13.71 22.54 11.89
N ASN A 462 13.01 22.06 10.88
CA ASN A 462 12.62 22.77 9.66
C ASN A 462 11.10 22.90 9.60
#